data_AF-A0A7W7HNB0-F1
#
_entry.id   AF-A0A7W7HNB0-F1
#
_cell.length_a   1.000
_cell.length_b   1.000
_cell.length_c   1.000
_cell.angle_alpha   90.00
_cell.angle_beta   90.00
_cell.angle_gamma   90.00
#
_symmetry.space_group_name_H-M   'P 1'
#
loop_
_entity.id
_entity.type
_entity.pdbx_description
1 polymer ?
#
loop_
_entity_poly.entity_id
_entity_poly.type
_entity_poly.pdbx_seq_one_letter_code
_entity_poly.pdbx_strand_id
1 'polypeptide(L)'
;MSHHQRMSWWPFADERSFWEWAWDPFAELMDQDEDVLLEDVVGFPLLIAAADIGECPKQQLCRVVLENLAGRVAWRRRPGELDALRAAAGLAHGKRHPYVREWAVYARRLLRYCEVAGPVNRAGAQQMAADMFAGPVTQWGRQGTDWLTVAVSGGGRLWDCASRDESSHLFINRRTGAWRVRHPTLMTDADRASL
;
A
#
# COMPACT_ATOMS: atom_id res chain seq x y z
N MET A 1 23.01 -14.77 21.34
CA MET A 1 22.47 -14.07 20.15
C MET A 1 22.02 -12.69 20.62
N SER A 2 22.73 -11.64 20.23
CA SER A 2 22.43 -10.27 20.68
C SER A 2 21.20 -9.78 19.91
N HIS A 3 20.10 -9.53 20.64
CA HIS A 3 18.96 -8.82 20.09
C HIS A 3 19.42 -7.39 19.75
N HIS A 4 19.63 -7.11 18.47
CA HIS A 4 19.64 -5.73 18.01
C HIS A 4 18.25 -5.15 18.34
N GLN A 5 18.14 -4.45 19.47
CA GLN A 5 17.09 -3.48 19.72
C GLN A 5 17.13 -2.50 18.55
N ARG A 6 16.25 -2.71 17.57
CA ARG A 6 15.99 -1.67 16.60
C ARG A 6 15.41 -0.50 17.36
N MET A 7 16.05 0.65 17.24
CA MET A 7 15.44 1.91 17.61
C MET A 7 14.12 1.99 16.82
N SER A 8 13.02 2.05 17.57
CA SER A 8 11.72 2.46 17.03
C SER A 8 11.93 3.83 16.40
N TRP A 9 11.57 3.96 15.12
CA TRP A 9 11.64 5.25 14.41
C TRP A 9 10.39 6.08 14.65
N TRP A 10 9.43 5.54 15.40
CA TRP A 10 8.22 6.24 15.82
C TRP A 10 8.56 7.60 16.47
N PRO A 11 8.07 8.72 15.91
CA PRO A 11 8.55 10.06 16.28
C PRO A 11 7.88 10.59 17.55
N PHE A 12 6.89 9.89 18.09
CA PHE A 12 6.16 10.32 19.28
C PHE A 12 6.65 9.58 20.52
N ALA A 13 6.92 10.35 21.58
CA ALA A 13 7.29 9.79 22.87
C ALA A 13 6.13 9.03 23.53
N ASP A 14 4.89 9.44 23.26
CA ASP A 14 3.67 8.84 23.80
C ASP A 14 2.44 9.09 22.89
N GLU A 15 1.31 8.50 23.27
CA GLU A 15 0.03 8.64 22.57
C GLU A 15 -0.51 10.09 22.59
N ARG A 16 -0.23 10.84 23.66
CA ARG A 16 -0.71 12.22 23.77
C ARG A 16 -0.04 13.11 22.73
N SER A 17 1.28 13.00 22.56
CA SER A 17 2.02 13.75 21.53
C SER A 17 1.54 13.40 20.13
N PHE A 18 1.19 12.13 19.86
CA PHE A 18 0.58 11.75 18.58
C PHE A 18 -0.75 12.49 18.35
N TRP A 19 -1.63 12.54 19.36
CA TRP A 19 -2.92 13.20 19.20
C TRP A 19 -2.81 14.72 19.10
N GLU A 20 -1.89 15.35 19.83
CA GLU A 20 -1.59 16.78 19.68
C GLU A 20 -1.18 17.09 18.23
N TRP A 21 -0.30 16.27 17.65
CA TRP A 21 0.07 16.38 16.23
C TRP A 21 -1.08 16.08 15.27
N ALA A 22 -1.87 15.03 15.52
CA ALA A 22 -2.94 14.60 14.63
C ALA A 22 -4.07 15.64 14.50
N TRP A 23 -4.29 16.41 15.56
CA TRP A 23 -5.33 17.45 15.65
C TRP A 23 -4.85 18.84 15.24
N ASP A 24 -3.55 19.07 15.09
CA ASP A 24 -3.01 20.31 14.56
C ASP A 24 -2.79 20.19 13.03
N PRO A 25 -3.61 20.87 12.19
CA PRO A 25 -3.46 20.82 10.75
C PRO A 25 -2.12 21.42 10.25
N PHE A 26 -1.44 22.21 11.08
CA PHE A 26 -0.18 22.88 10.74
C PHE A 26 1.04 22.24 11.41
N ALA A 27 0.85 21.28 12.32
CA ALA A 27 1.98 20.57 12.91
C ALA A 27 2.66 19.70 11.87
N GLU A 28 3.98 19.78 11.79
CA GLU A 28 4.82 18.96 10.92
C GLU A 28 5.84 18.22 11.80
N LEU A 29 6.06 16.93 11.54
CA LEU A 29 7.10 16.18 12.26
C LEU A 29 8.51 16.59 11.81
N MET A 30 8.68 16.84 10.51
CA MET A 30 9.90 17.35 9.87
C MET A 30 9.54 17.98 8.52
N ASP A 31 10.34 18.96 8.07
CA ASP A 31 10.15 19.70 6.81
C ASP A 31 10.09 18.80 5.56
N GLN A 32 10.64 17.58 5.61
CA GLN A 32 10.58 16.58 4.54
C GLN A 32 10.38 15.17 5.13
N ASP A 33 9.58 14.34 4.43
CA ASP A 33 9.36 12.91 4.71
C ASP A 33 8.61 12.55 6.01
N GLU A 34 7.64 13.39 6.43
CA GLU A 34 6.75 13.11 7.57
C GLU A 34 6.08 11.73 7.48
N ASP A 35 5.69 11.31 6.28
CA ASP A 35 5.09 10.00 6.04
C ASP A 35 6.06 8.85 6.32
N VAL A 36 7.34 8.99 5.96
CA VAL A 36 8.39 7.99 6.20
C VAL A 36 8.64 7.80 7.70
N LEU A 37 8.62 8.89 8.48
CA LEU A 37 8.80 8.82 9.94
C LEU A 37 7.65 8.05 10.61
N LEU A 38 6.46 8.10 10.03
CA LEU A 38 5.29 7.40 10.54
C LEU A 38 5.23 5.91 10.13
N GLU A 39 6.14 5.44 9.27
CA GLU A 39 6.19 4.04 8.81
C GLU A 39 6.84 3.08 9.83
N ASP A 40 6.40 3.13 11.09
CA ASP A 40 6.75 2.16 12.12
C ASP A 40 5.53 1.31 12.52
N VAL A 41 5.72 -0.01 12.64
CA VAL A 41 4.65 -0.95 12.99
C VAL A 41 4.08 -0.71 14.39
N VAL A 42 4.84 -0.08 15.29
CA VAL A 42 4.36 0.37 16.60
C VAL A 42 3.23 1.41 16.45
N GLY A 43 3.26 2.19 15.38
CA GLY A 43 2.29 3.23 15.09
C GLY A 43 0.93 2.76 14.58
N PHE A 44 0.80 1.49 14.15
CA PHE A 44 -0.44 0.97 13.55
C PHE A 44 -1.71 1.32 14.33
N PRO A 45 -1.79 1.12 15.67
CA PRO A 45 -3.03 1.39 16.40
C PRO A 45 -3.47 2.85 16.34
N LEU A 46 -2.52 3.78 16.47
CA LEU A 46 -2.76 5.22 16.47
C LEU A 46 -3.11 5.73 15.08
N LEU A 47 -2.39 5.28 14.06
CA LEU A 47 -2.70 5.58 12.66
C LEU A 47 -4.10 5.08 12.26
N ILE A 48 -4.47 3.87 12.67
CA ILE A 48 -5.82 3.32 12.45
C ILE A 48 -6.88 4.17 13.15
N ALA A 49 -6.63 4.58 14.40
CA ALA A 49 -7.56 5.40 15.17
C ALA A 49 -7.77 6.76 14.50
N ALA A 50 -6.69 7.46 14.12
CA ALA A 50 -6.77 8.74 13.44
C ALA A 50 -7.45 8.63 12.06
N ALA A 51 -7.15 7.57 11.29
CA ALA A 51 -7.79 7.30 10.00
C ALA A 51 -9.30 7.00 10.10
N ASP A 52 -9.78 6.51 11.26
CA ASP A 52 -11.19 6.21 11.53
C ASP A 52 -12.02 7.45 11.92
N ILE A 53 -11.37 8.50 12.42
CA ILE A 53 -12.04 9.73 12.87
C ILE A 53 -12.26 10.67 11.69
N GLY A 54 -13.52 10.84 11.28
CA GLY A 54 -13.93 11.67 10.14
C GLY A 54 -13.49 13.14 10.21
N GLU A 55 -13.33 13.68 11.41
CA GLU A 55 -12.99 15.09 11.66
C GLU A 55 -11.48 15.31 11.88
N CYS A 56 -10.67 14.25 11.94
CA CYS A 56 -9.24 14.36 12.18
C CYS A 56 -8.55 15.09 11.00
N PRO A 57 -7.87 16.23 11.22
CA PRO A 57 -7.22 16.98 10.15
C PRO A 57 -6.20 16.13 9.36
N LYS A 58 -5.47 15.26 10.06
CA LYS A 58 -4.48 14.36 9.47
C LYS A 58 -5.05 12.99 9.07
N GLN A 59 -6.38 12.84 9.01
CA GLN A 59 -7.03 11.57 8.65
C GLN A 59 -6.47 11.01 7.34
N GLN A 60 -6.43 11.82 6.28
CA GLN A 60 -6.00 11.36 4.97
C GLN A 60 -4.52 10.98 4.93
N LEU A 61 -3.66 11.72 5.64
CA LEU A 61 -2.24 11.38 5.78
C LEU A 61 -2.08 10.01 6.45
N CYS A 62 -2.78 9.78 7.57
CA CYS A 62 -2.73 8.51 8.29
C CYS A 62 -3.15 7.33 7.40
N ARG A 63 -4.13 7.53 6.50
CA ARG A 63 -4.56 6.52 5.53
C ARG A 63 -3.44 6.14 4.56
N VAL A 64 -2.78 7.14 3.98
CA VAL A 64 -1.65 6.93 3.04
C VAL A 64 -0.52 6.18 3.73
N VAL A 65 -0.15 6.59 4.95
CA VAL A 65 0.88 5.92 5.75
C VAL A 65 0.51 4.46 6.02
N LEU A 66 -0.74 4.18 6.43
CA LEU A 66 -1.20 2.81 6.70
C LEU A 66 -1.04 1.87 5.49
N GLU A 67 -1.27 2.37 4.28
CA GLU A 67 -1.13 1.58 3.06
C GLU A 67 0.31 1.31 2.70
N ASN A 68 1.12 2.37 2.70
CA ASN A 68 2.55 2.28 2.42
C ASN A 68 3.23 1.34 3.41
N LEU A 69 2.91 1.49 4.70
CA LEU A 69 3.43 0.64 5.76
C LEU A 69 3.00 -0.82 5.60
N ALA A 70 1.71 -1.10 5.34
CA ALA A 70 1.23 -2.46 5.12
C ALA A 70 1.92 -3.14 3.93
N GLY A 71 2.07 -2.41 2.80
CA GLY A 71 2.79 -2.90 1.63
C GLY A 71 4.27 -3.19 1.92
N ARG A 72 4.96 -2.30 2.63
CA ARG A 72 6.36 -2.49 3.03
C ARG A 72 6.55 -3.68 3.96
N VAL A 73 5.65 -3.86 4.94
CA VAL A 73 5.66 -5.03 5.83
C VAL A 73 5.49 -6.32 5.02
N ALA A 74 4.52 -6.36 4.11
CA ALA A 74 4.27 -7.52 3.26
C ALA A 74 5.43 -7.82 2.30
N TRP A 75 6.12 -6.79 1.81
CA TRP A 75 7.33 -6.93 1.00
C TRP A 75 8.51 -7.48 1.80
N ARG A 76 8.79 -6.91 2.98
CA ARG A 76 9.93 -7.29 3.83
C ARG A 76 9.76 -8.66 4.50
N ARG A 77 8.51 -9.07 4.76
CA ARG A 77 8.15 -10.38 5.34
C ARG A 77 8.87 -10.72 6.64
N ARG A 78 9.12 -9.73 7.50
CA ARG A 78 9.74 -9.98 8.80
C ARG A 78 8.68 -10.50 9.78
N PRO A 79 8.93 -11.59 10.54
CA PRO A 79 7.91 -12.21 11.39
C PRO A 79 7.20 -11.22 12.33
N GLY A 80 7.94 -10.42 13.10
CA GLY A 80 7.34 -9.45 14.03
C GLY A 80 6.55 -8.32 13.35
N GLU A 81 6.93 -7.92 12.14
CA GLU A 81 6.19 -6.93 11.36
C GLU A 81 4.87 -7.54 10.83
N LEU A 82 4.90 -8.80 10.39
CA LEU A 82 3.69 -9.53 9.94
C LEU A 82 2.71 -9.76 11.10
N ASP A 83 3.20 -10.06 12.30
CA ASP A 83 2.36 -10.20 13.49
C ASP A 83 1.69 -8.87 13.87
N ALA A 84 2.43 -7.76 13.80
CA ALA A 84 1.89 -6.42 14.01
C ALA A 84 0.82 -6.08 12.96
N LEU A 85 1.07 -6.37 11.68
CA LEU A 85 0.08 -6.18 10.61
C LEU A 85 -1.18 -7.03 10.83
N ARG A 86 -1.04 -8.27 11.33
CA ARG A 86 -2.19 -9.14 11.66
C ARG A 86 -3.03 -8.57 12.78
N ALA A 87 -2.39 -8.08 13.85
CA ALA A 87 -3.07 -7.41 14.95
C ALA A 87 -3.79 -6.13 14.47
N ALA A 88 -3.10 -5.32 13.66
CA ALA A 88 -3.64 -4.09 13.07
C ALA A 88 -4.86 -4.36 12.16
N ALA A 89 -4.80 -5.39 11.32
CA ALA A 89 -5.94 -5.80 10.49
C ALA A 89 -7.13 -6.33 11.32
N GLY A 90 -6.86 -6.91 12.50
CA GLY A 90 -7.89 -7.23 13.49
C GLY A 90 -8.57 -5.98 14.04
N LEU A 91 -7.77 -5.01 14.50
CA LEU A 91 -8.23 -3.73 15.04
C LEU A 91 -9.06 -2.94 14.04
N ALA A 92 -8.58 -2.82 12.80
CA ALA A 92 -9.21 -2.04 11.74
C ALA A 92 -10.56 -2.61 11.26
N HIS A 93 -10.78 -3.91 11.40
CA HIS A 93 -12.02 -4.55 10.96
C HIS A 93 -13.26 -4.07 11.72
N GLY A 94 -13.11 -3.72 13.00
CA GLY A 94 -14.20 -3.23 13.86
C GLY A 94 -14.42 -1.71 13.78
N LYS A 95 -13.72 -1.00 12.90
CA LYS A 95 -13.75 0.46 12.80
C LYS A 95 -14.96 0.97 12.01
N ARG A 96 -15.32 2.23 12.21
CA ARG A 96 -16.57 2.81 11.68
C ARG A 96 -16.40 3.26 10.23
N HIS A 97 -15.26 3.86 9.94
CA HIS A 97 -14.95 4.45 8.66
C HIS A 97 -14.80 3.35 7.58
N PRO A 98 -15.52 3.46 6.44
CA PRO A 98 -15.48 2.46 5.36
C PRO A 98 -14.06 2.13 4.91
N TYR A 99 -13.24 3.16 4.65
CA TYR A 99 -11.84 3.01 4.28
C TYR A 99 -11.05 2.10 5.24
N VAL A 100 -11.17 2.31 6.56
CA VAL A 100 -10.36 1.55 7.54
C VAL A 100 -10.76 0.07 7.54
N ARG A 101 -12.05 -0.22 7.36
CA ARG A 101 -12.53 -1.60 7.19
C ARG A 101 -12.02 -2.23 5.90
N GLU A 102 -11.99 -1.49 4.80
CA GLU A 102 -11.45 -1.97 3.52
C GLU A 102 -9.94 -2.20 3.58
N TRP A 103 -9.22 -1.28 4.22
CA TRP A 103 -7.80 -1.44 4.52
C TRP A 103 -7.55 -2.72 5.33
N ALA A 104 -8.43 -3.07 6.29
CA ALA A 104 -8.32 -4.33 7.02
C ALA A 104 -8.44 -5.56 6.09
N VAL A 105 -9.32 -5.50 5.08
CA VAL A 105 -9.46 -6.57 4.07
C VAL A 105 -8.20 -6.64 3.21
N TYR A 106 -7.68 -5.50 2.76
CA TYR A 106 -6.43 -5.41 2.02
C TYR A 106 -5.24 -6.00 2.80
N ALA A 107 -5.05 -5.60 4.06
CA ALA A 107 -4.00 -6.12 4.93
C ALA A 107 -4.10 -7.64 5.13
N ARG A 108 -5.31 -8.19 5.27
CA ARG A 108 -5.52 -9.65 5.34
C ARG A 108 -5.15 -10.36 4.03
N ARG A 109 -5.44 -9.74 2.88
CA ARG A 109 -5.02 -10.27 1.58
C ARG A 109 -3.50 -10.32 1.48
N LEU A 110 -2.82 -9.23 1.85
CA LEU A 110 -1.35 -9.18 1.92
C LEU A 110 -0.76 -10.28 2.80
N LEU A 111 -1.27 -10.45 4.02
CA LEU A 111 -0.82 -11.50 4.94
C LEU A 111 -0.98 -12.90 4.33
N ARG A 112 -2.14 -13.17 3.69
CA ARG A 112 -2.38 -14.44 3.01
C ARG A 112 -1.33 -14.72 1.93
N TYR A 113 -0.90 -13.69 1.19
CA TYR A 113 0.15 -13.82 0.17
C TYR A 113 1.53 -14.07 0.76
N CYS A 114 1.80 -13.53 1.95
CA CYS A 114 3.06 -13.77 2.64
C CYS A 114 3.13 -15.18 3.24
N GLU A 115 1.99 -15.72 3.71
CA GLU A 115 1.91 -16.94 4.51
C GLU A 115 1.62 -18.21 3.68
N VAL A 116 0.85 -18.12 2.60
CA VAL A 116 0.47 -19.28 1.80
C VAL A 116 1.51 -19.53 0.70
N ALA A 117 2.29 -20.59 0.85
CA ALA A 117 3.13 -21.11 -0.22
C ALA A 117 2.27 -21.88 -1.23
N GLY A 118 2.25 -21.46 -2.49
CA GLY A 118 1.60 -22.20 -3.57
C GLY A 118 1.26 -21.36 -4.79
N PRO A 119 0.88 -22.00 -5.90
CA PRO A 119 0.40 -21.30 -7.08
C PRO A 119 -0.89 -20.53 -6.73
N VAL A 120 -0.83 -19.21 -6.81
CA VAL A 120 -2.04 -18.38 -6.70
C VAL A 120 -2.80 -18.47 -8.01
N ASN A 121 -4.12 -18.66 -7.96
CA ASN A 121 -4.93 -18.70 -9.17
C ASN A 121 -4.90 -17.33 -9.89
N ARG A 122 -5.25 -17.32 -11.18
CA ARG A 122 -5.13 -16.13 -12.05
C ARG A 122 -5.88 -14.91 -11.52
N ALA A 123 -7.07 -15.10 -10.95
CA ALA A 123 -7.86 -14.02 -10.38
C ALA A 123 -7.22 -13.44 -9.11
N GLY A 124 -6.67 -14.32 -8.25
CA GLY A 124 -5.88 -13.91 -7.09
C GLY A 124 -4.63 -13.15 -7.47
N ALA A 125 -3.91 -13.58 -8.52
CA ALA A 125 -2.77 -12.83 -9.05
C ALA A 125 -3.15 -11.46 -9.62
N GLN A 126 -4.33 -11.34 -10.22
CA GLN A 126 -4.91 -10.06 -10.63
C GLN A 126 -5.22 -9.14 -9.47
N GLN A 127 -5.85 -9.65 -8.44
CA GLN A 127 -6.11 -8.84 -7.27
C GLN A 127 -4.81 -8.48 -6.54
N MET A 128 -3.82 -9.38 -6.50
CA MET A 128 -2.50 -9.14 -5.87
C MET A 128 -1.78 -7.93 -6.43
N ALA A 129 -1.56 -7.92 -7.75
CA ALA A 129 -0.81 -6.80 -8.31
C ALA A 129 -1.68 -5.53 -8.39
N ALA A 130 -3.02 -5.63 -8.50
CA ALA A 130 -3.88 -4.44 -8.34
C ALA A 130 -3.75 -3.87 -6.92
N ASP A 131 -3.81 -4.72 -5.89
CA ASP A 131 -3.60 -4.36 -4.50
C ASP A 131 -2.21 -3.74 -4.28
N MET A 132 -1.16 -4.28 -4.91
CA MET A 132 0.23 -3.79 -4.81
C MET A 132 0.47 -2.45 -5.53
N PHE A 133 -0.21 -2.22 -6.66
CA PHE A 133 -0.04 -1.02 -7.48
C PHE A 133 -1.00 0.11 -7.11
N ALA A 134 -2.17 -0.20 -6.54
CA ALA A 134 -3.24 0.75 -6.32
C ALA A 134 -3.60 0.94 -4.83
N GLY A 135 -3.57 -0.06 -3.96
CA GLY A 135 -4.03 0.09 -2.57
C GLY A 135 -5.50 0.56 -2.41
N PRO A 136 -6.08 0.56 -1.19
CA PRO A 136 -7.44 1.05 -0.94
C PRO A 136 -7.66 2.58 -1.06
N VAL A 137 -6.65 3.46 -0.88
CA VAL A 137 -6.75 4.94 -0.93
C VAL A 137 -7.20 5.34 -2.32
N THR A 138 -6.86 4.52 -3.31
CA THR A 138 -7.16 4.82 -4.69
C THR A 138 -8.60 4.52 -5.10
N GLN A 139 -9.40 3.88 -4.24
CA GLN A 139 -10.78 3.52 -4.56
C GLN A 139 -11.83 4.57 -4.17
N TRP A 140 -11.54 5.56 -3.29
CA TRP A 140 -12.59 6.38 -2.64
C TRP A 140 -12.34 7.90 -2.51
N GLY A 141 -11.95 8.59 -3.59
CA GLY A 141 -12.42 9.99 -3.76
C GLY A 141 -11.42 11.15 -3.72
N ARG A 142 -10.11 10.91 -3.84
CA ARG A 142 -9.20 11.86 -4.52
C ARG A 142 -8.16 11.09 -5.30
N GLN A 143 -8.13 11.27 -6.62
CA GLN A 143 -6.98 10.97 -7.50
C GLN A 143 -6.31 9.63 -7.23
N GLY A 144 -7.14 8.65 -6.95
CA GLY A 144 -6.70 7.32 -6.67
C GLY A 144 -6.14 6.70 -7.93
N THR A 145 -4.82 6.49 -7.98
CA THR A 145 -4.13 6.05 -9.20
C THR A 145 -4.34 6.96 -10.41
N ASP A 146 -4.51 8.28 -10.25
CA ASP A 146 -4.41 9.18 -11.41
C ASP A 146 -3.05 8.99 -12.10
N TRP A 147 -2.01 8.58 -11.36
CA TRP A 147 -0.68 8.31 -11.90
C TRP A 147 -0.49 6.92 -12.49
N LEU A 148 -1.40 5.96 -12.36
CA LEU A 148 -1.20 4.60 -12.89
C LEU A 148 -2.52 3.91 -13.29
N THR A 149 -2.85 3.95 -14.57
CA THR A 149 -3.94 3.17 -15.15
C THR A 149 -3.51 1.72 -15.34
N VAL A 150 -4.22 0.74 -14.77
CA VAL A 150 -3.94 -0.68 -14.99
C VAL A 150 -5.04 -1.30 -15.86
N ALA A 151 -4.67 -1.69 -17.08
CA ALA A 151 -5.55 -2.37 -18.03
C ALA A 151 -5.03 -3.78 -18.36
N VAL A 152 -5.93 -4.61 -18.91
CA VAL A 152 -5.58 -5.92 -19.44
C VAL A 152 -5.49 -5.82 -20.96
N SER A 153 -4.33 -6.13 -21.53
CA SER A 153 -4.07 -6.01 -22.98
C SER A 153 -3.48 -7.30 -23.57
N GLY A 154 -3.17 -7.28 -24.88
CA GLY A 154 -2.54 -8.41 -25.57
C GLY A 154 -3.39 -9.70 -25.54
N GLY A 155 -4.69 -9.60 -25.84
CA GLY A 155 -5.61 -10.74 -25.78
C GLY A 155 -5.77 -11.33 -24.37
N GLY A 156 -5.54 -10.52 -23.33
CA GLY A 156 -5.61 -10.96 -21.94
C GLY A 156 -4.29 -11.47 -21.37
N ARG A 157 -3.18 -11.41 -22.11
CA ARG A 157 -1.88 -11.93 -21.67
C ARG A 157 -1.07 -10.96 -20.82
N LEU A 158 -1.28 -9.66 -20.98
CA LEU A 158 -0.45 -8.63 -20.36
C LEU A 158 -1.25 -7.77 -19.37
N TRP A 159 -0.56 -7.26 -18.36
CA TRP A 159 -1.00 -6.05 -17.66
C TRP A 159 -0.32 -4.89 -18.34
N ASP A 160 -1.09 -3.85 -18.58
CA ASP A 160 -0.66 -2.58 -19.13
C ASP A 160 -0.84 -1.53 -18.05
N CYS A 161 0.25 -1.14 -17.41
CA CYS A 161 0.26 -0.16 -16.35
C CYS A 161 0.81 1.16 -16.92
N ALA A 162 -0.05 2.13 -17.19
CA ALA A 162 0.30 3.39 -17.84
C ALA A 162 0.29 4.55 -16.86
N SER A 163 1.31 5.42 -16.90
CA SER A 163 1.31 6.61 -16.05
C SER A 163 0.24 7.64 -16.46
N ARG A 164 -0.07 8.65 -15.61
CA ARG A 164 -1.07 9.70 -15.92
C ARG A 164 -0.83 10.42 -17.25
N ASP A 165 0.43 10.73 -17.48
CA ASP A 165 0.91 11.44 -18.65
C ASP A 165 1.02 10.50 -19.86
N GLU A 166 0.64 9.23 -19.69
CA GLU A 166 0.83 8.11 -20.60
C GLU A 166 2.25 8.03 -21.13
N SER A 167 3.23 8.68 -20.49
CA SER A 167 4.56 8.80 -21.05
C SER A 167 5.25 7.45 -20.99
N SER A 168 4.99 6.63 -19.97
CA SER A 168 5.58 5.31 -19.84
C SER A 168 4.54 4.26 -19.51
N HIS A 169 4.62 3.14 -20.23
CA HIS A 169 3.83 1.94 -20.00
C HIS A 169 4.74 0.84 -19.46
N LEU A 170 4.34 0.23 -18.35
CA LEU A 170 4.89 -1.01 -17.83
C LEU A 170 4.00 -2.17 -18.28
N PHE A 171 4.55 -3.03 -19.13
CA PHE A 171 3.91 -4.27 -19.54
C PHE A 171 4.41 -5.43 -18.69
N ILE A 172 3.50 -6.21 -18.11
CA ILE A 172 3.85 -7.40 -17.32
C ILE A 172 3.12 -8.61 -17.90
N ASN A 173 3.86 -9.64 -18.32
CA ASN A 173 3.29 -10.91 -18.72
C ASN A 173 2.66 -11.60 -17.50
N ARG A 174 1.36 -11.86 -17.61
CA ARG A 174 0.53 -12.41 -16.53
C ARG A 174 0.84 -13.84 -16.12
N ARG A 175 1.46 -14.59 -17.02
CA ARG A 175 1.81 -16.00 -16.84
C ARG A 175 3.23 -16.16 -16.32
N THR A 176 4.17 -15.37 -16.84
CA THR A 176 5.60 -15.55 -16.58
C THR A 176 6.18 -14.52 -15.62
N GLY A 177 5.49 -13.39 -15.39
CA GLY A 177 6.00 -12.26 -14.62
C GLY A 177 7.09 -11.46 -15.35
N ALA A 178 7.44 -11.83 -16.58
CA ALA A 178 8.36 -11.05 -17.40
C ALA A 178 7.79 -9.66 -17.66
N TRP A 179 8.60 -8.62 -17.53
CA TRP A 179 8.14 -7.24 -17.63
C TRP A 179 9.02 -6.39 -18.54
N ARG A 180 8.45 -5.28 -19.04
CA ARG A 180 9.16 -4.30 -19.85
C ARG A 180 8.50 -2.92 -19.70
N VAL A 181 9.32 -1.88 -19.58
CA VAL A 181 8.89 -0.47 -19.59
C VAL A 181 9.14 0.14 -20.96
N ARG A 182 8.18 0.89 -21.52
CA ARG A 182 8.27 1.53 -22.85
C ARG A 182 7.50 2.84 -22.90
N HIS A 183 7.98 3.80 -23.69
CA HIS A 183 7.20 4.97 -24.12
C HIS A 183 6.20 4.58 -25.24
N PRO A 184 4.97 5.16 -25.28
CA PRO A 184 3.89 4.78 -26.22
C PRO A 184 4.27 4.83 -27.70
N THR A 185 5.19 5.73 -28.05
CA THR A 185 5.59 5.99 -29.44
C THR A 185 6.43 4.89 -30.08
N LEU A 186 6.78 3.83 -29.34
CA LEU A 186 7.78 2.83 -29.76
C LEU A 186 7.30 1.37 -29.75
N MET A 187 5.98 1.10 -29.77
CA MET A 187 5.48 -0.28 -29.77
C MET A 187 4.97 -0.75 -31.13
N THR A 188 5.55 -1.84 -31.63
CA THR A 188 5.00 -2.62 -32.75
C THR A 188 4.21 -3.83 -32.23
N ASP A 189 3.33 -4.41 -33.05
CA ASP A 189 2.62 -5.65 -32.68
C ASP A 189 3.57 -6.85 -32.53
N ALA A 190 4.75 -6.82 -33.16
CA ALA A 190 5.81 -7.81 -32.96
C ALA A 190 6.39 -7.74 -31.54
N ASP A 191 6.50 -6.55 -30.96
CA ASP A 191 6.95 -6.37 -29.58
C ASP A 191 5.95 -6.95 -28.58
N ARG A 192 4.65 -6.77 -28.83
CA ARG A 192 3.57 -7.38 -28.03
C ARG A 192 3.64 -8.90 -28.04
N ALA A 193 3.99 -9.49 -29.18
CA ALA A 193 4.10 -10.94 -29.35
C ALA A 193 5.25 -11.56 -28.53
N SER A 194 6.34 -10.81 -28.32
CA SER A 194 7.57 -11.27 -27.65
C SER A 194 7.50 -11.37 -26.11
N LEU A 195 6.48 -10.76 -25.49
CA LEU A 195 6.18 -10.84 -24.06
C LEU A 195 5.09 -11.88 -23.79
#